data_AF-A0A4P8GN58-F1
#
_entry.id   AF-A0A4P8GN58-F1
#
_cell.length_a   1.000
_cell.length_b   1.000
_cell.length_c   1.000
_cell.angle_alpha   90.00
_cell.angle_beta   90.00
_cell.angle_gamma   90.00
#
_symmetry.space_group_name_H-M   'P 1'
#
loop_
_entity.id
_entity.type
_entity.pdbx_description
1 polymer ?
#
loop_
_entity_poly.entity_id
_entity_poly.type
_entity_poly.pdbx_seq_one_letter_code
_entity_poly.pdbx_strand_id
1 'polypeptide(L)'
;MKNLSRPLTAAVLFAALALTACSAPEAGSAPSSSAPATATASSTPSPSKSSGPYGDFPSAAEACTTISQQATGASLFPLSAAQGKTAELEKLKAELSDTAERVPDELKADFAKLNEVAVAGLSDQTVYSSGKFDAAMTPITAWLATNCK
;
A
#
# COMPACT_ATOMS: atom_id res chain seq x y z
N MET A 1 42.20 -19.70 35.72
CA MET A 1 43.53 -19.23 35.29
C MET A 1 43.77 -19.69 33.86
N LYS A 2 44.14 -18.74 32.97
CA LYS A 2 44.78 -18.92 31.65
C LYS A 2 43.91 -19.53 30.52
N ASN A 3 43.88 -19.02 29.29
CA ASN A 3 44.54 -17.86 28.67
C ASN A 3 43.97 -17.65 27.24
N LEU A 4 43.85 -16.37 26.87
CA LEU A 4 44.21 -15.72 25.59
C LEU A 4 43.68 -16.30 24.27
N SER A 5 42.84 -15.52 23.57
CA SER A 5 43.19 -14.64 22.42
C SER A 5 43.38 -15.44 21.11
N ARG A 6 42.75 -15.07 20.00
CA ARG A 6 43.09 -13.95 19.07
C ARG A 6 42.33 -14.24 17.72
N PRO A 7 42.42 -13.44 16.63
CA PRO A 7 41.63 -12.22 16.34
C PRO A 7 41.11 -12.11 14.87
N LEU A 8 40.60 -10.92 14.50
CA LEU A 8 40.56 -10.25 13.17
C LEU A 8 39.67 -10.92 12.07
N THR A 9 38.89 -10.22 11.24
CA THR A 9 39.23 -8.99 10.49
C THR A 9 37.96 -8.32 9.91
N ALA A 10 38.13 -7.05 9.55
CA ALA A 10 37.20 -6.02 9.15
C ALA A 10 36.45 -6.19 7.81
N ALA A 11 35.51 -5.24 7.64
CA ALA A 11 35.18 -4.48 6.43
C ALA A 11 34.02 -4.98 5.57
N VAL A 12 32.90 -4.25 5.60
CA VAL A 12 32.15 -3.91 4.38
C VAL A 12 31.70 -2.45 4.47
N LEU A 13 32.11 -1.69 3.46
CA LEU A 13 31.82 -0.28 3.22
C LEU A 13 30.34 -0.05 2.94
N PHE A 14 29.71 0.91 3.61
CA PHE A 14 28.42 1.44 3.19
C PHE A 14 28.65 2.54 2.14
N ALA A 15 28.24 2.25 0.90
CA ALA A 15 28.21 3.19 -0.19
C ALA A 15 27.12 4.26 0.07
N ALA A 16 27.53 5.51 0.21
CA ALA A 16 26.63 6.66 0.22
C ALA A 16 26.14 6.93 -1.20
N LEU A 17 24.84 6.75 -1.45
CA LEU A 17 24.17 7.23 -2.65
C LEU A 17 24.04 8.75 -2.55
N ALA A 18 24.93 9.47 -3.23
CA ALA A 18 24.79 10.90 -3.45
C ALA A 18 23.73 11.12 -4.54
N LEU A 19 22.60 11.76 -4.18
CA LEU A 19 21.67 12.32 -5.16
C LEU A 19 22.29 13.58 -5.78
N THR A 20 22.85 13.46 -6.98
CA THR A 20 23.19 14.61 -7.80
C THR A 20 21.93 15.17 -8.44
N ALA A 21 21.42 16.27 -7.88
CA ALA A 21 20.47 17.15 -8.54
C ALA A 21 21.21 17.97 -9.62
N CYS A 22 20.80 17.81 -10.88
CA CYS A 22 21.11 18.67 -12.01
C CYS A 22 19.87 18.58 -12.92
N SER A 23 19.14 19.65 -13.20
CA SER A 23 19.52 20.60 -14.24
C SER A 23 18.84 21.98 -14.08
N ALA A 24 19.54 22.98 -14.61
CA ALA A 24 19.31 24.42 -14.55
C ALA A 24 18.13 24.95 -15.41
N PRO A 25 17.67 26.20 -15.17
CA PRO A 25 16.67 26.87 -16.00
C PRO A 25 17.29 27.59 -17.21
N GLU A 26 16.73 27.41 -18.40
CA GLU A 26 16.97 28.29 -19.55
C GLU A 26 15.87 29.36 -19.65
N ALA A 27 16.28 30.60 -19.85
CA ALA A 27 15.43 31.76 -19.97
C ALA A 27 15.23 32.15 -21.44
N GLY A 28 13.97 32.41 -21.81
CA GLY A 28 13.60 33.52 -22.69
C GLY A 28 13.55 33.25 -24.19
N SER A 29 12.33 33.27 -24.75
CA SER A 29 11.98 34.09 -25.92
C SER A 29 10.45 34.12 -26.14
N ALA A 30 9.89 35.32 -26.17
CA ALA A 30 8.62 35.68 -26.82
C ALA A 30 8.97 36.60 -28.03
N PRO A 31 8.09 36.97 -28.99
CA PRO A 31 6.61 36.87 -28.98
C PRO A 31 5.96 36.43 -30.33
N SER A 32 4.63 36.24 -30.35
CA SER A 32 3.69 36.92 -31.28
C SER A 32 2.27 36.32 -31.30
N SER A 33 1.29 37.22 -31.34
CA SER A 33 -0.17 37.03 -31.32
C SER A 33 -0.77 36.35 -32.56
N SER A 34 -1.86 35.59 -32.38
CA SER A 34 -3.25 35.92 -32.83
C SER A 34 -4.13 34.66 -32.98
N ALA A 35 -5.36 34.72 -32.46
CA ALA A 35 -6.42 33.71 -32.50
C ALA A 35 -7.07 33.60 -33.92
N PRO A 36 -7.97 32.63 -34.27
CA PRO A 36 -9.15 32.23 -33.48
C PRO A 36 -9.58 30.73 -33.49
N ALA A 37 -10.41 30.43 -32.48
CA ALA A 37 -11.47 29.42 -32.32
C ALA A 37 -11.55 28.16 -33.22
N THR A 38 -11.55 27.00 -32.57
CA THR A 38 -12.48 25.90 -32.90
C THR A 38 -12.93 25.23 -31.61
N ALA A 39 -14.23 25.30 -31.35
CA ALA A 39 -14.89 24.60 -30.25
C ALA A 39 -14.94 23.10 -30.59
N THR A 40 -13.99 22.33 -30.09
CA THR A 40 -14.13 20.87 -30.03
C THR A 40 -14.83 20.56 -28.73
N ALA A 41 -16.08 20.12 -28.82
CA ALA A 41 -16.83 19.58 -27.70
C ALA A 41 -16.00 18.47 -27.05
N SER A 42 -15.47 18.76 -25.86
CA SER A 42 -14.91 17.77 -24.96
C SER A 42 -16.04 16.83 -24.57
N SER A 43 -16.20 15.76 -25.34
CA SER A 43 -16.94 14.59 -24.88
C SER A 43 -16.14 14.06 -23.71
N THR A 44 -16.51 14.44 -22.48
CA THR A 44 -16.01 13.80 -21.27
C THR A 44 -16.32 12.32 -21.42
N PRO A 45 -15.33 11.42 -21.59
CA PRO A 45 -15.62 10.02 -21.39
C PRO A 45 -16.01 9.92 -19.91
N SER A 46 -17.28 9.64 -19.61
CA SER A 46 -17.61 9.08 -18.30
C SER A 46 -16.77 7.82 -18.18
N PRO A 47 -15.81 7.72 -17.24
CA PRO A 47 -15.22 6.43 -16.96
C PRO A 47 -16.35 5.64 -16.31
N SER A 48 -17.02 4.81 -17.10
CA SER A 48 -17.47 3.52 -16.57
C SER A 48 -16.17 2.91 -16.05
N LYS A 49 -15.96 2.97 -14.73
CA LYS A 49 -14.83 2.31 -14.08
C LYS A 49 -15.02 0.81 -14.32
N SER A 50 -14.59 0.35 -15.48
CA SER A 50 -14.21 -1.04 -15.65
C SER A 50 -12.88 -1.12 -14.92
N SER A 51 -12.96 -1.32 -13.60
CA SER A 51 -11.80 -1.62 -12.78
C SER A 51 -11.12 -2.82 -13.44
N GLY A 52 -9.87 -2.66 -13.83
CA GLY A 52 -9.13 -3.69 -14.55
C GLY A 52 -8.93 -4.93 -13.66
N PRO A 53 -8.13 -5.93 -14.10
CA PRO A 53 -7.83 -7.11 -13.27
C PRO A 53 -7.17 -6.78 -11.92
N TYR A 54 -6.74 -5.53 -11.73
CA TYR A 54 -6.13 -5.02 -10.51
C TYR A 54 -7.00 -3.97 -9.82
N GLY A 55 -8.30 -3.92 -10.07
CA GLY A 55 -9.18 -2.93 -9.43
C GLY A 55 -8.93 -1.51 -9.94
N ASP A 56 -8.92 -0.56 -9.01
CA ASP A 56 -8.68 0.87 -9.26
C ASP A 56 -7.18 1.26 -9.18
N PHE A 57 -6.29 0.27 -9.09
CA PHE A 57 -4.85 0.50 -9.07
C PHE A 57 -4.29 0.75 -10.48
N PRO A 58 -3.33 1.67 -10.65
CA PRO A 58 -2.78 2.03 -11.96
C PRO A 58 -1.86 0.95 -12.56
N SER A 59 -1.38 0.01 -11.75
CA SER A 59 -0.55 -1.10 -12.20
C SER A 59 -0.69 -2.32 -11.29
N ALA A 60 -0.29 -3.49 -11.81
CA ALA A 60 -0.16 -4.72 -11.03
C ALA A 60 0.78 -4.54 -9.83
N ALA A 61 1.93 -3.88 -10.05
CA ALA A 61 2.92 -3.65 -9.01
C ALA A 61 2.37 -2.80 -7.86
N GLU A 62 1.63 -1.73 -8.17
CA GLU A 62 0.94 -0.93 -7.15
C GLU A 62 -0.12 -1.74 -6.42
N ALA A 63 -0.98 -2.47 -7.15
CA ALA A 63 -2.01 -3.29 -6.54
C ALA A 63 -1.40 -4.31 -5.57
N CYS A 64 -0.42 -5.07 -6.01
CA CYS A 64 0.29 -6.06 -5.20
C CYS A 64 0.93 -5.44 -3.95
N THR A 65 1.57 -4.28 -4.11
CA THR A 65 2.25 -3.58 -3.03
C THR A 65 1.26 -3.01 -2.01
N THR A 66 0.17 -2.39 -2.45
CA THR A 66 -0.84 -1.83 -1.54
C THR A 66 -1.66 -2.93 -0.89
N ILE A 67 -2.17 -3.89 -1.65
CA ILE A 67 -2.98 -5.01 -1.12
C ILE A 67 -2.19 -5.79 -0.06
N SER A 68 -0.91 -6.12 -0.31
CA SER A 68 -0.08 -6.82 0.66
C SER A 68 0.21 -6.00 1.92
N GLN A 69 0.55 -4.72 1.76
CA GLN A 69 0.80 -3.83 2.91
C GLN A 69 -0.44 -3.68 3.79
N GLN A 70 -1.60 -3.48 3.19
CA GLN A 70 -2.82 -3.20 3.93
C GLN A 70 -3.37 -4.46 4.59
N ALA A 71 -3.33 -5.59 3.89
CA ALA A 71 -3.68 -6.88 4.48
C ALA A 71 -2.78 -7.23 5.69
N THR A 72 -1.47 -6.98 5.56
CA THR A 72 -0.53 -7.20 6.67
C THR A 72 -0.69 -6.15 7.77
N GLY A 73 -0.97 -4.90 7.43
CA GLY A 73 -1.20 -3.79 8.37
C GLY A 73 -2.38 -4.04 9.31
N ALA A 74 -3.42 -4.75 8.84
CA ALA A 74 -4.54 -5.18 9.67
C ALA A 74 -4.11 -6.06 10.87
N SER A 75 -2.99 -6.78 10.77
CA SER A 75 -2.44 -7.56 11.88
C SER A 75 -1.85 -6.69 13.00
N LEU A 76 -1.57 -5.42 12.73
CA LEU A 76 -1.01 -4.48 13.71
C LEU A 76 -2.08 -3.80 14.57
N PHE A 77 -3.36 -3.99 14.26
CA PHE A 77 -4.47 -3.38 14.99
C PHE A 77 -4.42 -3.67 16.51
N PRO A 78 -4.21 -4.92 16.97
CA PRO A 78 -4.11 -5.22 18.40
C PRO A 78 -2.95 -4.50 19.07
N LEU A 79 -1.81 -4.41 18.37
CA LEU A 79 -0.62 -3.76 18.88
C LEU A 79 -0.83 -2.25 19.03
N SER A 80 -1.40 -1.59 18.03
CA SER A 80 -1.73 -0.15 18.09
C SER A 80 -2.75 0.15 19.19
N ALA A 81 -3.75 -0.72 19.36
CA ALA A 81 -4.73 -0.61 20.44
C ALA A 81 -4.10 -0.79 21.83
N ALA A 82 -3.25 -1.81 22.01
CA ALA A 82 -2.55 -2.08 23.27
C ALA A 82 -1.58 -0.95 23.67
N GLN A 83 -1.00 -0.26 22.69
CA GLN A 83 -0.15 0.93 22.91
C GLN A 83 -0.95 2.23 23.17
N GLY A 84 -2.29 2.19 23.14
CA GLY A 84 -3.12 3.39 23.29
C GLY A 84 -2.99 4.39 22.13
N LYS A 85 -2.49 3.94 20.97
CA LYS A 85 -2.27 4.77 19.77
C LYS A 85 -3.55 4.91 18.96
N THR A 86 -4.58 5.53 19.53
CA THR A 86 -5.91 5.61 18.90
C THR A 86 -5.89 6.27 17.53
N ALA A 87 -5.13 7.35 17.33
CA ALA A 87 -5.05 8.02 16.03
C ALA A 87 -4.41 7.13 14.94
N GLU A 88 -3.36 6.38 15.29
CA GLU A 88 -2.70 5.45 14.38
C GLU A 88 -3.61 4.28 14.04
N LEU A 89 -4.34 3.78 15.04
CA LEU A 89 -5.31 2.72 14.86
C LEU A 89 -6.48 3.13 13.95
N GLU A 90 -7.05 4.32 14.13
CA GLU A 90 -8.11 4.83 13.25
C GLU A 90 -7.60 5.06 11.82
N LYS A 91 -6.36 5.53 11.67
CA LYS A 91 -5.71 5.63 10.37
C LYS A 91 -5.59 4.25 9.69
N LEU A 92 -5.07 3.26 10.41
CA LEU A 92 -4.92 1.88 9.94
C LEU A 92 -6.27 1.27 9.50
N LYS A 93 -7.36 1.52 10.25
CA LYS A 93 -8.72 1.12 9.85
C LYS A 93 -9.18 1.81 8.57
N ALA A 94 -8.98 3.12 8.48
CA ALA A 94 -9.40 3.91 7.33
C ALA A 94 -8.65 3.48 6.06
N GLU A 95 -7.34 3.29 6.13
CA GLU A 95 -6.53 2.85 4.98
C GLU A 95 -6.89 1.42 4.54
N LEU A 96 -7.24 0.53 5.49
CA LEU A 96 -7.75 -0.81 5.15
C LEU A 96 -9.11 -0.72 4.44
N SER A 97 -10.00 0.16 4.92
CA SER A 97 -11.32 0.38 4.31
C SER A 97 -11.23 0.99 2.92
N ASP A 98 -10.39 2.02 2.72
CA ASP A 98 -10.16 2.64 1.40
C ASP A 98 -9.61 1.61 0.40
N THR A 99 -8.69 0.76 0.85
CA THR A 99 -8.14 -0.31 0.02
C THR A 99 -9.22 -1.32 -0.38
N ALA A 100 -10.14 -1.66 0.53
CA ALA A 100 -11.26 -2.55 0.24
C ALA A 100 -12.19 -2.04 -0.88
N GLU A 101 -12.27 -0.72 -1.09
CA GLU A 101 -13.03 -0.13 -2.19
C GLU A 101 -12.28 -0.21 -3.53
N ARG A 102 -10.95 -0.19 -3.47
CA ARG A 102 -10.04 -0.10 -4.63
C ARG A 102 -9.55 -1.45 -5.14
N VAL A 103 -9.61 -2.51 -4.33
CA VAL A 103 -9.22 -3.86 -4.74
C VAL A 103 -10.06 -4.35 -5.93
N PRO A 104 -9.54 -5.29 -6.76
CA PRO A 104 -10.35 -5.94 -7.79
C PRO A 104 -11.60 -6.59 -7.20
N ASP A 105 -12.66 -6.70 -8.01
CA ASP A 105 -13.99 -7.15 -7.55
C ASP A 105 -13.95 -8.52 -6.87
N GLU A 106 -13.08 -9.42 -7.32
CA GLU A 106 -12.88 -10.74 -6.72
C GLU A 106 -12.36 -10.69 -5.26
N LEU A 107 -11.69 -9.61 -4.87
CA LEU A 107 -11.14 -9.42 -3.53
C LEU A 107 -11.99 -8.53 -2.62
N LYS A 108 -13.03 -7.84 -3.15
CA LYS A 108 -13.83 -6.89 -2.35
C LYS A 108 -14.48 -7.56 -1.14
N ALA A 109 -15.06 -8.74 -1.34
CA ALA A 109 -15.69 -9.50 -0.25
C ALA A 109 -14.65 -9.94 0.80
N ASP A 110 -13.47 -10.37 0.36
CA ASP A 110 -12.40 -10.84 1.24
C ASP A 110 -11.82 -9.70 2.07
N PHE A 111 -11.58 -8.52 1.48
CA PHE A 111 -11.14 -7.34 2.21
C PHE A 111 -12.20 -6.79 3.16
N ALA A 112 -13.47 -6.81 2.76
CA ALA A 112 -14.57 -6.47 3.67
C ALA A 112 -14.58 -7.41 4.88
N LYS A 113 -14.38 -8.72 4.66
CA LYS A 113 -14.30 -9.69 5.74
C LYS A 113 -13.07 -9.49 6.63
N LEU A 114 -11.91 -9.23 6.04
CA LEU A 114 -10.69 -8.92 6.79
C LEU A 114 -10.90 -7.70 7.69
N ASN A 115 -11.50 -6.62 7.17
CA ASN A 115 -11.79 -5.41 7.95
C ASN A 115 -12.75 -5.71 9.11
N GLU A 116 -13.86 -6.39 8.85
CA GLU A 116 -14.81 -6.81 9.90
C GLU A 116 -14.11 -7.60 11.01
N VAL A 117 -13.31 -8.61 10.64
CA VAL A 117 -12.60 -9.48 11.58
C VAL A 117 -11.53 -8.71 12.34
N ALA A 118 -10.73 -7.87 11.68
CA ALA A 118 -9.69 -7.08 12.31
C ALA A 118 -10.28 -6.07 13.31
N VAL A 119 -11.37 -5.39 12.96
CA VAL A 119 -12.05 -4.44 13.85
C VAL A 119 -12.74 -5.16 15.01
N ALA A 120 -13.43 -6.28 14.76
CA ALA A 120 -14.02 -7.08 15.82
C ALA A 120 -12.96 -7.56 16.82
N GLY A 121 -11.78 -7.92 16.33
CA GLY A 121 -10.68 -8.40 17.16
C GLY A 121 -10.09 -7.36 18.11
N LEU A 122 -10.37 -6.07 17.91
CA LEU A 122 -10.01 -5.01 18.87
C LEU A 122 -10.80 -5.11 20.17
N SER A 123 -12.06 -5.54 20.09
CA SER A 123 -12.94 -5.73 21.25
C SER A 123 -12.94 -7.18 21.73
N ASP A 124 -12.76 -8.13 20.82
CA ASP A 124 -12.66 -9.56 21.10
C ASP A 124 -11.29 -10.11 20.65
N GLN A 125 -10.31 -10.03 21.54
CA GLN A 125 -8.95 -10.51 21.27
C GLN A 125 -8.89 -12.00 20.90
N THR A 126 -9.93 -12.79 21.19
CA THR A 126 -9.99 -14.20 20.77
C THR A 126 -10.04 -14.36 19.26
N VAL A 127 -10.45 -13.33 18.51
CA VAL A 127 -10.45 -13.34 17.04
C VAL A 127 -9.04 -13.54 16.48
N TYR A 128 -8.03 -12.94 17.10
CA TYR A 128 -6.63 -13.06 16.66
C TYR A 128 -5.98 -14.37 17.13
N SER A 129 -6.43 -14.97 18.23
CA SER A 129 -5.89 -16.24 18.73
C SER A 129 -6.63 -17.49 18.24
N SER A 130 -7.86 -17.35 17.72
CA SER A 130 -8.69 -18.46 17.22
C SER A 130 -8.46 -18.81 15.75
N GLY A 131 -7.55 -18.13 15.06
CA GLY A 131 -7.30 -18.31 13.63
C GLY A 131 -8.36 -17.68 12.72
N LYS A 132 -9.35 -16.95 13.26
CA LYS A 132 -10.34 -16.22 12.44
C LYS A 132 -9.71 -15.14 11.58
N PHE A 133 -8.72 -14.42 12.12
CA PHE A 133 -7.94 -13.45 11.35
C PHE A 133 -7.17 -14.12 10.20
N ASP A 134 -6.50 -15.24 10.47
CA ASP A 134 -5.76 -15.99 9.44
C ASP A 134 -6.69 -16.54 8.35
N ALA A 135 -7.87 -17.01 8.73
CA ALA A 135 -8.89 -17.46 7.78
C ALA A 135 -9.38 -16.32 6.87
N ALA A 136 -9.54 -15.10 7.41
CA ALA A 136 -9.90 -13.92 6.62
C ALA A 136 -8.76 -13.46 5.69
N MET A 137 -7.50 -13.66 6.09
CA MET A 137 -6.32 -13.35 5.27
C MET A 137 -6.08 -14.34 4.14
N THR A 138 -6.47 -15.60 4.32
CA THR A 138 -6.19 -16.71 3.39
C THR A 138 -6.55 -16.42 1.93
N PRO A 139 -7.78 -15.98 1.58
CA PRO A 139 -8.12 -15.71 0.18
C PRO A 139 -7.31 -14.55 -0.40
N ILE A 140 -7.01 -13.53 0.40
CA ILE A 140 -6.16 -12.40 -0.01
C ILE A 140 -4.73 -12.87 -0.31
N THR A 141 -4.15 -13.70 0.56
CA THR A 141 -2.81 -14.26 0.35
C THR A 141 -2.78 -15.17 -0.88
N ALA A 142 -3.82 -15.97 -1.12
CA ALA A 142 -3.92 -16.82 -2.30
C ALA A 142 -3.98 -15.99 -3.60
N TRP A 143 -4.75 -14.90 -3.59
CA TRP A 143 -4.80 -13.96 -4.71
C TRP A 143 -3.45 -13.30 -4.96
N LEU A 144 -2.78 -12.82 -3.91
CA LEU A 144 -1.45 -12.22 -4.00
C LEU A 144 -0.44 -13.22 -4.59
N ALA A 145 -0.41 -14.46 -4.11
CA ALA A 145 0.50 -15.49 -4.64
C ALA A 145 0.26 -15.81 -6.12
N THR A 146 -0.99 -15.69 -6.58
CA THR A 146 -1.36 -15.97 -7.96
C THR A 146 -0.95 -14.81 -8.89
N ASN A 147 -1.20 -13.57 -8.46
CA ASN A 147 -1.16 -12.37 -9.29
C ASN A 147 0.10 -11.52 -9.11
N CYS A 148 0.82 -11.66 -8.00
CA CYS A 148 1.99 -10.86 -7.63
C CYS A 148 3.25 -11.72 -7.66
N LYS A 149 3.98 -11.67 -8.78
CA LYS A 149 5.23 -12.40 -9.02
C LYS A 149 6.40 -11.44 -9.17
#